data_AF-A0A4Q4S8B2-F1
#
_entry.id   AF-A0A4Q4S8B2-F1
#
_cell.length_a   1.000
_cell.length_b   1.000
_cell.length_c   1.000
_cell.angle_alpha   90.00
_cell.angle_beta   90.00
_cell.angle_gamma   90.00
#
_symmetry.space_group_name_H-M   'P 1'
#
loop_
_entity.id
_entity.type
_entity.pdbx_description
1 polymer ?
#
loop_
_entity_poly.entity_id
_entity_poly.type
_entity_poly.pdbx_seq_one_letter_code
_entity_poly.pdbx_strand_id
1 'polypeptide(L)'
;MSSDKKRAADLPTTEPESKKKKVTPDPQYHPHTILEHVIREIIPTRWMDSSSKRGLYQTVTTDPQDAITKCKEMIAPWVVQYYEDGLLYDHEHLREKAVSHLQFGPGLYIGIMRIPSSSWRRYVGQSINCNLRVHHNHESASYRKSHPSLHYEYHEIAEEIFWLDPAFVPHFVPAGLLNIMELWQALVFRSLQESDLKDMLPGGGRGIADSELGLGANVRNLLGQGLSFTESPDMGYYRFKNSPDPIKQAYFEKMRNRSADRRWWSDRDAKRESLLRGDIYQGTFGPSFGTLERAGEDRMFTIHYAYILFGTTFWRRWDESTIRVKCELAPEGEMHPHCVVRGCYFLVNDPARRLGIRISGIMKCNGEESFCWVNMWGDQTTMRINSLVDFLLDRPTDIGEPRRFLPRNLWVGRPKGIYTSKDLRDGYDYINVLRKHDASFEE
;
A
#
# COMPACT_ATOMS: atom_id res chain seq x y z
N MET A 1 -73.03 -36.79 -9.18
CA MET A 1 -71.60 -36.67 -9.55
C MET A 1 -70.98 -35.75 -8.50
N SER A 2 -70.34 -36.32 -7.47
CA SER A 2 -68.87 -36.46 -7.35
C SER A 2 -68.19 -35.08 -7.35
N SER A 3 -67.43 -34.60 -6.38
CA SER A 3 -66.68 -35.17 -5.24
C SER A 3 -66.30 -33.95 -4.37
N ASP A 4 -66.54 -33.90 -3.07
CA ASP A 4 -65.75 -34.51 -2.00
C ASP A 4 -64.28 -34.00 -1.89
N LYS A 5 -64.01 -33.35 -0.73
CA LYS A 5 -62.78 -33.37 0.10
C LYS A 5 -61.87 -32.12 0.22
N LYS A 6 -61.95 -31.62 1.46
CA LYS A 6 -60.86 -31.39 2.44
C LYS A 6 -60.09 -30.06 2.40
N ARG A 7 -60.56 -29.16 3.27
CA ARG A 7 -59.74 -28.24 4.08
C ARG A 7 -58.57 -28.99 4.71
N ALA A 8 -57.34 -28.57 4.41
CA ALA A 8 -56.17 -28.87 5.22
C ALA A 8 -56.18 -27.93 6.43
N ALA A 9 -56.05 -28.52 7.62
CA ALA A 9 -55.89 -27.83 8.88
C ALA A 9 -54.43 -27.37 9.03
N ASP A 10 -54.25 -26.18 9.57
CA ASP A 10 -52.98 -25.64 10.04
C ASP A 10 -52.39 -26.57 11.10
N LEU A 11 -51.21 -27.13 10.80
CA LEU A 11 -50.35 -27.79 11.78
C LEU A 11 -49.29 -26.77 12.22
N PRO A 12 -49.22 -26.40 13.52
CA PRO A 12 -48.08 -25.68 14.03
C PRO A 12 -46.89 -26.63 14.11
N THR A 13 -45.94 -26.49 13.18
CA THR A 13 -44.60 -27.09 13.30
C THR A 13 -43.81 -26.29 14.32
N THR A 14 -44.05 -26.54 15.62
CA THR A 14 -43.08 -26.25 16.66
C THR A 14 -42.01 -27.34 16.61
N GLU A 15 -40.95 -27.11 15.84
CA GLU A 15 -39.71 -27.85 16.08
C GLU A 15 -39.25 -27.56 17.50
N PRO A 16 -38.90 -28.59 18.29
CA PRO A 16 -38.38 -28.37 19.63
C PRO A 16 -37.06 -27.61 19.50
N GLU A 17 -36.99 -26.42 20.10
CA GLU A 17 -35.74 -25.71 20.35
C GLU A 17 -34.77 -26.69 21.03
N SER A 18 -33.87 -27.27 20.22
CA SER A 18 -32.77 -28.04 20.76
C SER A 18 -32.04 -27.12 21.72
N LYS A 19 -32.09 -27.44 23.02
CA LYS A 19 -31.33 -26.75 24.05
C LYS A 19 -29.86 -26.86 23.65
N LYS A 20 -29.35 -25.87 22.90
CA LYS A 20 -27.92 -25.74 22.58
C LYS A 20 -27.21 -25.76 23.91
N LYS A 21 -26.50 -26.85 24.19
CA LYS A 21 -25.70 -27.02 25.40
C LYS A 21 -24.76 -25.81 25.44
N LYS A 22 -24.90 -24.93 26.44
CA LYS A 22 -24.06 -23.73 26.59
C LYS A 22 -22.62 -24.23 26.69
N VAL A 23 -21.86 -24.13 25.60
CA VAL A 23 -20.46 -24.55 25.55
C VAL A 23 -19.71 -23.53 26.38
N THR A 24 -19.14 -23.95 27.51
CA THR A 24 -18.31 -23.07 28.32
C THR A 24 -17.10 -22.63 27.47
N PRO A 25 -16.89 -21.32 27.28
CA PRO A 25 -15.74 -20.81 26.56
C PRO A 25 -14.43 -21.24 27.22
N ASP A 26 -13.41 -21.54 26.43
CA ASP A 26 -12.10 -21.97 26.94
C ASP A 26 -11.39 -20.81 27.66
N PRO A 27 -11.02 -20.92 28.94
CA PRO A 27 -10.33 -19.84 29.65
C PRO A 27 -9.02 -19.37 28.99
N GLN A 28 -8.38 -20.23 28.19
CA GLN A 28 -7.15 -19.92 27.47
C GLN A 28 -7.33 -18.83 26.41
N TYR A 29 -8.51 -18.76 25.79
CA TYR A 29 -8.83 -17.77 24.74
C TYR A 29 -9.67 -16.60 25.27
N HIS A 30 -9.78 -16.46 26.58
CA HIS A 30 -10.43 -15.31 27.18
C HIS A 30 -9.70 -14.00 26.74
N PRO A 31 -10.42 -12.92 26.39
CA PRO A 31 -9.80 -11.71 25.85
C PRO A 31 -8.69 -11.12 26.73
N HIS A 32 -8.85 -11.15 28.06
CA HIS A 32 -7.79 -10.75 29.00
C HIS A 32 -6.58 -11.68 28.98
N THR A 33 -6.79 -12.99 28.89
CA THR A 33 -5.70 -13.99 28.81
C THR A 33 -4.89 -13.81 27.54
N ILE A 34 -5.54 -13.57 26.40
CA ILE A 34 -4.87 -13.27 25.12
C ILE A 34 -4.03 -11.99 25.24
N LEU A 35 -4.56 -10.93 25.85
CA LEU A 35 -3.82 -9.68 26.03
C LEU A 35 -2.56 -9.89 26.89
N GLU A 36 -2.69 -10.60 28.00
CA GLU A 36 -1.56 -10.92 28.87
C GLU A 36 -0.52 -11.77 28.16
N HIS A 37 -0.94 -12.77 27.37
CA HIS A 37 -0.04 -13.57 26.55
C HIS A 37 0.73 -12.73 25.53
N VAL A 38 0.07 -11.80 24.84
CA VAL A 38 0.73 -10.88 23.90
C VAL A 38 1.82 -10.07 24.61
N ILE A 39 1.47 -9.44 25.74
CA ILE A 39 2.39 -8.54 26.45
C ILE A 39 3.53 -9.30 27.14
N ARG A 40 3.26 -10.45 27.76
CA ARG A 40 4.24 -11.17 28.58
C ARG A 40 5.08 -12.16 27.79
N GLU A 41 4.53 -12.74 26.72
CA GLU A 41 5.20 -13.78 25.95
C GLU A 41 5.58 -13.30 24.57
N ILE A 42 4.62 -12.83 23.76
CA ILE A 42 4.88 -12.51 22.35
C ILE A 42 5.84 -11.34 22.20
N ILE A 43 5.57 -10.20 22.84
CA ILE A 43 6.41 -9.00 22.71
C ILE A 43 7.85 -9.28 23.16
N PRO A 44 8.13 -9.77 24.39
CA PRO A 44 9.49 -9.89 24.86
C PRO A 44 10.28 -10.97 24.13
N THR A 45 9.65 -12.09 23.76
CA THR A 45 10.37 -13.26 23.23
C THR A 45 10.45 -13.30 21.71
N ARG A 46 9.47 -12.72 21.00
CA ARG A 46 9.36 -12.88 19.53
C ARG A 46 9.46 -11.57 18.76
N TRP A 47 9.36 -10.43 19.43
CA TRP A 47 9.31 -9.14 18.74
C TRP A 47 10.56 -8.28 18.94
N MET A 48 11.25 -8.38 20.07
CA MET A 48 12.25 -7.39 20.52
C MET A 48 13.67 -7.57 19.95
N ASP A 49 13.78 -7.85 18.65
CA ASP A 49 15.03 -8.18 17.95
C ASP A 49 15.91 -6.97 17.58
N SER A 50 15.43 -5.74 17.73
CA SER A 50 16.11 -4.52 17.27
C SER A 50 15.87 -3.33 18.20
N SER A 51 16.81 -2.38 18.23
CA SER A 51 16.74 -1.19 19.09
C SER A 51 15.51 -0.32 18.78
N SER A 52 15.13 -0.16 17.52
CA SER A 52 13.92 0.57 17.11
C SER A 52 12.65 -0.04 17.70
N LYS A 53 12.52 -1.38 17.64
CA LYS A 53 11.40 -2.09 18.29
C LYS A 53 11.43 -1.89 19.80
N ARG A 54 12.62 -1.94 20.42
CA ARG A 54 12.73 -1.69 21.86
C ARG A 54 12.31 -0.28 22.27
N GLY A 55 12.62 0.72 21.44
CA GLY A 55 12.13 2.09 21.65
C GLY A 55 10.61 2.18 21.52
N LEU A 56 10.03 1.58 20.47
CA LEU A 56 8.59 1.62 20.20
C LEU A 56 7.75 0.93 21.31
N TYR A 57 8.28 -0.15 21.89
CA TYR A 57 7.61 -0.95 22.93
C TYR A 57 8.21 -0.74 24.32
N GLN A 58 8.93 0.37 24.53
CA GLN A 58 9.64 0.62 25.79
C GLN A 58 8.69 0.57 26.99
N THR A 59 7.50 1.18 26.87
CA THR A 59 6.47 1.19 27.92
C THR A 59 6.10 -0.22 28.40
N VAL A 60 6.04 -1.18 27.46
CA VAL A 60 5.67 -2.57 27.71
C VAL A 60 6.82 -3.31 28.40
N THR A 61 8.06 -3.04 28.01
CA THR A 61 9.22 -3.71 28.62
C THR A 61 9.65 -3.15 29.96
N THR A 62 9.39 -1.88 30.22
CA THR A 62 9.72 -1.26 31.50
C THR A 62 8.71 -1.67 32.57
N ASP A 63 7.43 -1.67 32.25
CA ASP A 63 6.37 -2.10 33.16
C ASP A 63 5.26 -2.85 32.40
N PRO A 64 5.41 -4.18 32.23
CA PRO A 64 4.39 -4.99 31.57
C PRO A 64 3.03 -4.95 32.28
N GLN A 65 3.00 -4.75 33.61
CA GLN A 65 1.76 -4.76 34.37
C GLN A 65 0.97 -3.48 34.14
N ASP A 66 1.63 -2.32 34.14
CA ASP A 66 1.01 -1.04 33.76
C ASP A 66 0.48 -1.10 32.31
N ALA A 67 1.26 -1.66 31.37
CA ALA A 67 0.80 -1.85 30.00
C ALA A 67 -0.45 -2.74 29.91
N ILE A 68 -0.51 -3.84 30.66
CA ILE A 68 -1.69 -4.72 30.73
C ILE A 68 -2.89 -3.95 31.28
N THR A 69 -2.73 -3.23 32.38
CA THR A 69 -3.82 -2.46 33.01
C THR A 69 -4.40 -1.44 32.02
N LYS A 70 -3.54 -0.62 31.41
CA LYS A 70 -3.95 0.38 30.40
C LYS A 70 -4.65 -0.25 29.21
N CYS A 71 -4.14 -1.38 28.72
CA CYS A 71 -4.76 -2.08 27.59
C CYS A 71 -6.12 -2.69 27.98
N LYS A 72 -6.28 -3.24 29.19
CA LYS A 72 -7.56 -3.75 29.68
C LYS A 72 -8.61 -2.64 29.81
N GLU A 73 -8.22 -1.46 30.26
CA GLU A 73 -9.11 -0.28 30.34
C GLU A 73 -9.64 0.17 28.97
N MET A 74 -8.92 -0.15 27.88
CA MET A 74 -9.38 0.14 26.51
C MET A 74 -10.38 -0.91 26.00
N ILE A 75 -10.48 -2.10 26.58
CA ILE A 75 -11.37 -3.16 26.04
C ILE A 75 -12.83 -2.79 26.31
N ALA A 76 -13.65 -2.81 25.27
CA ALA A 76 -15.08 -2.58 25.44
C ALA A 76 -15.70 -3.70 26.28
N PRO A 77 -16.49 -3.40 27.34
CA PRO A 77 -17.01 -4.42 28.26
C PRO A 77 -17.80 -5.54 27.58
N TRP A 78 -18.50 -5.20 26.49
CA TRP A 78 -19.29 -6.16 25.73
C TRP A 78 -18.45 -7.28 25.12
N VAL A 79 -17.17 -7.05 24.80
CA VAL A 79 -16.29 -8.06 24.19
C VAL A 79 -16.04 -9.20 25.18
N VAL A 80 -15.75 -8.85 26.44
CA VAL A 80 -15.55 -9.82 27.52
C VAL A 80 -16.85 -10.55 27.82
N GLN A 81 -17.94 -9.81 27.98
CA GLN A 81 -19.26 -10.40 28.22
C GLN A 81 -19.67 -11.38 27.11
N TYR A 82 -19.53 -10.99 25.84
CA TYR A 82 -19.88 -11.84 24.71
C TYR A 82 -18.99 -13.07 24.63
N TYR A 83 -17.73 -12.97 25.06
CA TYR A 83 -16.88 -14.14 25.18
C TYR A 83 -17.43 -15.11 26.23
N GLU A 84 -17.67 -14.63 27.45
CA GLU A 84 -18.16 -15.42 28.59
C GLU A 84 -19.52 -16.07 28.31
N ASP A 85 -20.38 -15.40 27.55
CA ASP A 85 -21.68 -15.91 27.14
C ASP A 85 -21.63 -16.87 25.93
N GLY A 86 -20.47 -17.01 25.28
CA GLY A 86 -20.29 -17.84 24.09
C GLY A 86 -20.87 -17.23 22.81
N LEU A 87 -21.06 -15.91 22.79
CA LEU A 87 -21.68 -15.15 21.69
C LEU A 87 -20.65 -14.44 20.79
N LEU A 88 -19.39 -14.33 21.20
CA LEU A 88 -18.37 -13.53 20.50
C LEU A 88 -18.11 -13.95 19.05
N TYR A 89 -18.40 -15.21 18.69
CA TYR A 89 -18.20 -15.74 17.34
C TYR A 89 -19.51 -15.95 16.59
N ASP A 90 -20.64 -15.60 17.19
CA ASP A 90 -21.94 -15.61 16.55
C ASP A 90 -22.14 -14.28 15.80
N HIS A 91 -22.12 -14.34 14.47
CA HIS A 91 -22.16 -13.15 13.63
C HIS A 91 -23.48 -12.38 13.72
N GLU A 92 -24.59 -13.05 14.07
CA GLU A 92 -25.88 -12.38 14.26
C GLU A 92 -25.86 -11.54 15.54
N HIS A 93 -25.31 -12.08 16.63
CA HIS A 93 -25.12 -11.34 17.88
C HIS A 93 -24.07 -10.23 17.72
N LEU A 94 -23.00 -10.45 16.96
CA LEU A 94 -22.03 -9.41 16.65
C LEU A 94 -22.67 -8.25 15.87
N ARG A 95 -23.63 -8.54 14.96
CA ARG A 95 -24.34 -7.50 14.21
C ARG A 95 -25.08 -6.53 15.12
N GLU A 96 -25.57 -6.98 16.29
CA GLU A 96 -26.21 -6.11 17.28
C GLU A 96 -25.25 -5.08 17.89
N LYS A 97 -23.93 -5.31 17.78
CA LYS A 97 -22.88 -4.39 18.21
C LYS A 97 -22.34 -3.54 17.05
N ALA A 98 -22.92 -3.64 15.87
CA ALA A 98 -22.55 -2.81 14.73
C ALA A 98 -22.73 -1.33 15.07
N VAL A 99 -21.71 -0.54 14.73
CA VAL A 99 -21.76 0.92 14.86
C VAL A 99 -22.00 1.54 13.49
N SER A 100 -22.89 2.53 13.43
CA SER A 100 -23.10 3.33 12.21
C SER A 100 -21.93 4.26 11.95
N HIS A 101 -21.24 4.69 13.02
CA HIS A 101 -20.09 5.57 12.97
C HIS A 101 -19.06 5.14 14.00
N LEU A 102 -17.80 5.08 13.57
CA LEU A 102 -16.67 4.93 14.48
C LEU A 102 -16.29 6.26 15.11
N GLN A 103 -15.57 6.18 16.23
CA GLN A 103 -15.05 7.34 16.95
C GLN A 103 -14.25 8.28 16.02
N PHE A 104 -14.50 9.58 16.16
CA PHE A 104 -13.65 10.61 15.58
C PHE A 104 -12.35 10.69 16.37
N GLY A 105 -11.25 10.30 15.73
CA GLY A 105 -9.92 10.27 16.35
C GLY A 105 -9.25 8.90 16.29
N PRO A 106 -8.15 8.72 17.04
CA PRO A 106 -7.43 7.46 17.09
C PRO A 106 -8.31 6.33 17.57
N GLY A 107 -8.21 5.17 16.94
CA GLY A 107 -9.06 4.03 17.30
C GLY A 107 -8.67 2.75 16.60
N LEU A 108 -9.45 1.73 16.91
CA LEU A 108 -9.41 0.40 16.35
C LEU A 108 -10.78 0.06 15.79
N TYR A 109 -10.83 -0.79 14.77
CA TYR A 109 -12.10 -1.20 14.18
C TYR A 109 -12.02 -2.63 13.64
N ILE A 110 -13.17 -3.29 13.58
CA ILE A 110 -13.34 -4.59 12.91
C ILE A 110 -14.34 -4.43 11.79
N GLY A 111 -13.98 -4.87 10.59
CA GLY A 111 -14.92 -5.15 9.52
C GLY A 111 -15.30 -6.63 9.53
N ILE A 112 -16.59 -6.91 9.68
CA ILE A 112 -17.17 -8.24 9.50
C ILE A 112 -17.89 -8.25 8.15
N MET A 113 -17.50 -9.17 7.28
CA MET A 113 -17.97 -9.24 5.90
C MET A 113 -18.61 -10.60 5.64
N ARG A 114 -19.85 -10.62 5.15
CA ARG A 114 -20.51 -11.82 4.64
C ARG A 114 -20.25 -11.91 3.15
N ILE A 115 -19.49 -12.91 2.71
CA ILE A 115 -19.24 -13.16 1.28
C ILE A 115 -20.26 -14.18 0.73
N PRO A 116 -20.43 -14.30 -0.60
CA PRO A 116 -21.31 -15.30 -1.20
C PRO A 116 -20.97 -16.70 -0.68
N SER A 117 -21.97 -17.57 -0.58
CA SER A 117 -21.95 -18.87 0.15
C SER A 117 -22.04 -18.79 1.68
N SER A 118 -22.43 -17.64 2.23
CA SER A 118 -22.59 -17.42 3.68
C SER A 118 -21.31 -17.64 4.50
N SER A 119 -20.15 -17.50 3.85
CA SER A 119 -18.87 -17.51 4.55
C SER A 119 -18.57 -16.13 5.11
N TRP A 120 -18.00 -16.07 6.32
CA TRP A 120 -17.66 -14.81 6.97
C TRP A 120 -16.17 -14.50 6.83
N ARG A 121 -15.82 -13.22 6.72
CA ARG A 121 -14.45 -12.73 6.73
C ARG A 121 -14.31 -11.61 7.73
N ARG A 122 -13.14 -11.53 8.37
CA ARG A 122 -12.87 -10.59 9.46
C ARG A 122 -11.60 -9.81 9.16
N TYR A 123 -11.68 -8.50 9.30
CA TYR A 123 -10.55 -7.59 9.13
C TYR A 123 -10.44 -6.67 10.34
N VAL A 124 -9.24 -6.54 10.90
CA VAL A 124 -8.93 -5.58 11.95
C VAL A 124 -8.05 -4.49 11.39
N GLY A 125 -8.28 -3.25 11.80
CA GLY A 125 -7.35 -2.17 11.51
C GLY A 125 -7.35 -1.10 12.60
N GLN A 126 -6.31 -0.29 12.57
CA GLN A 126 -6.20 0.94 13.34
C GLN A 126 -6.16 2.19 12.45
N SER A 127 -6.47 3.35 13.02
CA SER A 127 -6.27 4.65 12.36
C SER A 127 -6.16 5.76 13.39
N ILE A 128 -5.49 6.86 13.05
CA ILE A 128 -5.54 8.12 13.81
C ILE A 128 -6.90 8.84 13.65
N ASN A 129 -7.71 8.41 12.69
CA ASN A 129 -9.10 8.82 12.49
C ASN A 129 -9.87 7.63 11.91
N CYS A 130 -10.54 6.86 12.77
CA CYS A 130 -11.26 5.64 12.36
C CYS A 130 -12.50 5.95 11.52
N ASN A 131 -13.24 7.00 11.87
CA ASN A 131 -14.39 7.45 11.09
C ASN A 131 -14.00 7.76 9.64
N LEU A 132 -12.95 8.57 9.44
CA LEU A 132 -12.42 8.88 8.12
C LEU A 132 -11.95 7.61 7.40
N ARG A 133 -11.22 6.74 8.11
CA ARG A 133 -10.66 5.52 7.53
C ARG A 133 -11.75 4.59 7.01
N VAL A 134 -12.80 4.36 7.77
CA VAL A 134 -13.87 3.47 7.36
C VAL A 134 -14.75 4.13 6.29
N HIS A 135 -15.36 5.28 6.59
CA HIS A 135 -16.38 5.85 5.70
C HIS A 135 -15.83 6.53 4.45
N HIS A 136 -14.60 7.05 4.48
CA HIS A 136 -14.03 7.73 3.31
C HIS A 136 -12.96 6.92 2.58
N ASN A 137 -12.35 5.91 3.21
CA ASN A 137 -11.37 5.05 2.54
C ASN A 137 -11.92 3.66 2.28
N HIS A 138 -12.34 2.91 3.30
CA HIS A 138 -12.80 1.53 3.09
C HIS A 138 -14.06 1.47 2.24
N GLU A 139 -15.04 2.33 2.51
CA GLU A 139 -16.29 2.38 1.72
C GLU A 139 -16.11 2.99 0.32
N SER A 140 -14.98 3.68 0.07
CA SER A 140 -14.71 4.34 -1.21
C SER A 140 -14.13 3.38 -2.26
N ALA A 141 -14.91 3.10 -3.31
CA ALA A 141 -14.47 2.26 -4.43
C ALA A 141 -13.19 2.78 -5.12
N SER A 142 -13.05 4.11 -5.25
CA SER A 142 -11.85 4.72 -5.87
C SER A 142 -10.60 4.53 -4.99
N TYR A 143 -10.77 4.61 -3.68
CA TYR A 143 -9.69 4.34 -2.73
C TYR A 143 -9.28 2.87 -2.78
N ARG A 144 -10.24 1.93 -2.74
CA ARG A 144 -9.97 0.48 -2.81
C ARG A 144 -9.25 0.09 -4.10
N LYS A 145 -9.64 0.66 -5.24
CA LYS A 145 -8.97 0.44 -6.54
C LYS A 145 -7.49 0.83 -6.54
N SER A 146 -7.16 1.94 -5.87
CA SER A 146 -5.79 2.48 -5.81
C SER A 146 -4.92 1.83 -4.73
N HIS A 147 -5.51 1.21 -3.71
CA HIS A 147 -4.81 0.65 -2.55
C HIS A 147 -5.12 -0.85 -2.37
N PRO A 148 -4.62 -1.76 -3.23
CA PRO A 148 -5.00 -3.17 -3.16
C PRO A 148 -4.69 -3.76 -1.78
N SER A 149 -5.62 -4.54 -1.25
CA SER A 149 -5.45 -5.32 -0.03
C SER A 149 -6.39 -6.51 -0.08
N LEU A 150 -6.05 -7.61 0.61
CA LEU A 150 -6.93 -8.78 0.67
C LEU A 150 -8.30 -8.42 1.26
N HIS A 151 -8.32 -7.54 2.27
CA HIS A 151 -9.54 -6.97 2.83
C HIS A 151 -10.45 -6.37 1.75
N TYR A 152 -9.90 -5.62 0.81
CA TYR A 152 -10.71 -5.03 -0.27
C TYR A 152 -11.18 -6.04 -1.30
N GLU A 153 -10.44 -7.11 -1.57
CA GLU A 153 -10.97 -8.17 -2.44
C GLU A 153 -12.21 -8.82 -1.84
N TYR A 154 -12.25 -9.03 -0.52
CA TYR A 154 -13.47 -9.48 0.16
C TYR A 154 -14.56 -8.43 0.19
N HIS A 155 -14.19 -7.17 0.45
CA HIS A 155 -15.14 -6.05 0.53
C HIS A 155 -15.90 -5.85 -0.80
N GLU A 156 -15.25 -6.04 -1.95
CA GLU A 156 -15.90 -5.86 -3.27
C GLU A 156 -16.97 -6.92 -3.56
N ILE A 157 -16.85 -8.12 -2.97
CA ILE A 157 -17.79 -9.21 -3.21
C ILE A 157 -18.77 -9.43 -2.06
N ALA A 158 -18.58 -8.74 -0.93
CA ALA A 158 -19.39 -8.95 0.25
C ALA A 158 -20.85 -8.56 -0.02
N GLU A 159 -21.77 -9.44 0.38
CA GLU A 159 -23.22 -9.18 0.38
C GLU A 159 -23.61 -8.26 1.53
N GLU A 160 -22.80 -8.24 2.58
CA GLU A 160 -23.04 -7.47 3.79
C GLU A 160 -21.71 -7.13 4.45
N ILE A 161 -21.59 -5.90 4.96
CA ILE A 161 -20.47 -5.45 5.77
C ILE A 161 -21.01 -4.64 6.94
N PHE A 162 -20.52 -4.93 8.14
CA PHE A 162 -20.75 -4.09 9.30
C PHE A 162 -19.47 -3.91 10.11
N TRP A 163 -19.41 -2.78 10.82
CA TRP A 163 -18.23 -2.34 11.54
C TRP A 163 -18.46 -2.40 13.05
N LEU A 164 -17.46 -2.87 13.80
CA LEU A 164 -17.47 -2.95 15.25
C LEU A 164 -16.39 -2.06 15.85
N ASP A 165 -16.67 -1.54 17.04
CA ASP A 165 -15.74 -0.78 17.89
C ASP A 165 -15.50 -1.53 19.21
N PRO A 166 -14.58 -2.51 19.24
CA PRO A 166 -14.36 -3.36 20.40
C PRO A 166 -13.38 -2.75 21.42
N ALA A 167 -12.83 -1.55 21.15
CA ALA A 167 -11.84 -0.93 22.02
C ALA A 167 -11.90 0.60 22.01
N PHE A 168 -12.02 1.20 23.19
CA PHE A 168 -12.03 2.64 23.41
C PHE A 168 -10.60 3.16 23.53
N VAL A 169 -10.09 3.75 22.46
CA VAL A 169 -8.71 4.26 22.43
C VAL A 169 -8.69 5.73 22.88
N PRO A 170 -7.89 6.08 23.90
CA PRO A 170 -7.73 7.47 24.30
C PRO A 170 -7.02 8.28 23.21
N HIS A 171 -7.28 9.59 23.15
CA HIS A 171 -6.71 10.48 22.13
C HIS A 171 -5.16 10.45 22.12
N PHE A 172 -4.56 10.21 23.28
CA PHE A 172 -3.12 10.04 23.42
C PHE A 172 -2.83 8.64 23.92
N VAL A 173 -2.47 7.75 22.99
CA VAL A 173 -1.98 6.41 23.28
C VAL A 173 -0.58 6.26 22.66
N PRO A 174 0.41 5.72 23.39
CA PRO A 174 1.68 5.34 22.80
C PRO A 174 1.48 4.38 21.63
N ALA A 175 2.17 4.61 20.50
CA ALA A 175 2.00 3.80 19.29
C ALA A 175 2.22 2.29 19.53
N GLY A 176 3.17 1.91 20.41
CA GLY A 176 3.38 0.51 20.78
C GLY A 176 2.17 -0.13 21.47
N LEU A 177 1.44 0.59 22.32
CA LEU A 177 0.22 0.08 22.96
C LEU A 177 -0.92 -0.04 21.93
N LEU A 178 -1.03 0.91 21.00
CA LEU A 178 -2.03 0.84 19.93
C LEU A 178 -1.79 -0.38 19.01
N ASN A 179 -0.54 -0.67 18.66
CA ASN A 179 -0.18 -1.86 17.90
C ASN A 179 -0.48 -3.16 18.67
N ILE A 180 -0.25 -3.19 19.98
CA ILE A 180 -0.62 -4.33 20.84
C ILE A 180 -2.12 -4.54 20.84
N MET A 181 -2.91 -3.47 20.98
CA MET A 181 -4.36 -3.56 20.97
C MET A 181 -4.90 -3.98 19.60
N GLU A 182 -4.28 -3.52 18.50
CA GLU A 182 -4.61 -4.00 17.15
C GLU A 182 -4.34 -5.51 17.00
N LEU A 183 -3.17 -6.00 17.46
CA LEU A 183 -2.87 -7.44 17.46
C LEU A 183 -3.84 -8.22 18.35
N TRP A 184 -4.07 -7.76 19.58
CA TRP A 184 -5.00 -8.39 20.52
C TRP A 184 -6.38 -8.57 19.89
N GLN A 185 -6.92 -7.52 19.27
CA GLN A 185 -8.21 -7.56 18.60
C GLN A 185 -8.21 -8.56 17.44
N ALA A 186 -7.13 -8.61 16.66
CA ALA A 186 -6.99 -9.56 15.57
C ALA A 186 -6.89 -11.02 16.04
N LEU A 187 -6.36 -11.28 17.24
CA LEU A 187 -6.33 -12.60 17.86
C LEU A 187 -7.70 -12.99 18.42
N VAL A 188 -8.33 -12.09 19.19
CA VAL A 188 -9.66 -12.31 19.80
C VAL A 188 -10.71 -12.58 18.72
N PHE A 189 -10.72 -11.80 17.64
CA PHE A 189 -11.68 -11.96 16.56
C PHE A 189 -11.17 -12.85 15.41
N ARG A 190 -9.96 -13.41 15.52
CA ARG A 190 -9.36 -14.35 14.55
C ARG A 190 -9.31 -13.77 13.13
N SER A 191 -8.83 -12.54 12.99
CA SER A 191 -8.74 -11.83 11.70
C SER A 191 -7.39 -11.99 10.98
N LEU A 192 -6.40 -12.61 11.63
CA LEU A 192 -5.12 -12.98 11.03
C LEU A 192 -5.21 -14.23 10.16
N GLN A 193 -4.16 -14.53 9.39
CA GLN A 193 -4.07 -15.79 8.67
C GLN A 193 -3.84 -16.95 9.64
N GLU A 194 -4.27 -18.16 9.26
CA GLU A 194 -4.18 -19.36 10.09
C GLU A 194 -2.78 -19.59 10.68
N SER A 195 -1.72 -19.47 9.87
CA SER A 195 -0.33 -19.62 10.33
C SER A 195 0.02 -18.62 11.44
N ASP A 196 -0.45 -17.38 11.31
CA ASP A 196 -0.16 -16.30 12.25
C ASP A 196 -0.99 -16.48 13.53
N LEU A 197 -2.24 -16.94 13.42
CA LEU A 197 -3.06 -17.30 14.57
C LEU A 197 -2.43 -18.46 15.36
N LYS A 198 -1.98 -19.51 14.67
CA LYS A 198 -1.30 -20.66 15.29
C LYS A 198 0.03 -20.27 15.93
N ASP A 199 0.73 -19.26 15.40
CA ASP A 199 1.94 -18.74 16.02
C ASP A 199 1.63 -17.87 17.26
N MET A 200 0.63 -17.00 17.17
CA MET A 200 0.43 -15.91 18.13
C MET A 200 -0.61 -16.18 19.23
N LEU A 201 -1.48 -17.18 19.06
CA LEU A 201 -2.45 -17.57 20.10
C LEU A 201 -1.80 -18.44 21.17
N PRO A 202 -2.26 -18.33 22.43
CA PRO A 202 -1.88 -19.27 23.49
C PRO A 202 -2.14 -20.72 23.05
N GLY A 203 -1.18 -21.63 23.27
CA GLY A 203 -1.33 -23.03 22.90
C GLY A 203 -1.45 -23.31 21.40
N GLY A 204 -1.17 -22.30 20.56
CA GLY A 204 -1.22 -22.38 19.11
C GLY A 204 -2.62 -22.54 18.51
N GLY A 205 -3.66 -22.07 19.22
CA GLY A 205 -5.04 -22.18 18.75
C GLY A 205 -5.63 -23.60 18.85
N ARG A 206 -5.02 -24.47 19.67
CA ARG A 206 -5.55 -25.82 19.95
C ARG A 206 -7.02 -25.76 20.40
N GLY A 207 -7.88 -26.56 19.77
CA GLY A 207 -9.31 -26.60 20.06
C GLY A 207 -10.16 -25.62 19.23
N ILE A 208 -9.53 -24.74 18.44
CA ILE A 208 -10.22 -23.94 17.43
C ILE A 208 -10.27 -24.77 16.13
N ALA A 209 -11.45 -24.87 15.52
CA ALA A 209 -11.60 -25.55 14.23
C ALA A 209 -10.80 -24.83 13.13
N ASP A 210 -10.14 -25.57 12.22
CA ASP A 210 -9.35 -24.98 11.14
C ASP A 210 -10.19 -24.05 10.24
N SER A 211 -11.49 -24.35 10.08
CA SER A 211 -12.43 -23.48 9.36
C SER A 211 -12.56 -22.08 9.97
N GLU A 212 -12.42 -21.95 11.30
CA GLU A 212 -12.47 -20.66 12.00
C GLU A 212 -11.14 -19.90 11.94
N LEU A 213 -10.01 -20.60 11.77
CA LEU A 213 -8.69 -19.99 11.63
C LEU A 213 -8.45 -19.43 10.21
N GLY A 214 -9.24 -19.88 9.23
CA GLY A 214 -9.12 -19.47 7.83
C GLY A 214 -9.78 -18.13 7.48
N LEU A 215 -10.57 -17.54 8.38
CA LEU A 215 -11.50 -16.42 8.07
C LEU A 215 -10.83 -15.03 7.98
N GLY A 216 -9.54 -14.93 8.34
CA GLY A 216 -8.85 -13.65 8.43
C GLY A 216 -8.50 -12.99 7.09
N ALA A 217 -8.65 -11.67 7.05
CA ALA A 217 -8.27 -10.81 5.92
C ALA A 217 -7.01 -9.95 6.20
N ASN A 218 -6.47 -9.95 7.43
CA ASN A 218 -5.22 -9.26 7.74
C ASN A 218 -4.04 -9.99 7.08
N VAL A 219 -3.19 -9.24 6.37
CA VAL A 219 -2.04 -9.79 5.63
C VAL A 219 -0.69 -9.45 6.24
N ARG A 220 -0.60 -8.32 6.96
CA ARG A 220 0.63 -7.80 7.55
C ARG A 220 0.65 -8.06 9.06
N ASN A 221 1.85 -8.22 9.62
CA ASN A 221 2.06 -8.23 11.06
C ASN A 221 1.69 -6.86 11.68
N LEU A 222 0.73 -6.85 12.59
CA LEU A 222 0.14 -5.65 13.19
C LEU A 222 1.11 -4.96 14.16
N LEU A 223 2.05 -5.70 14.76
CA LEU A 223 3.10 -5.11 15.58
C LEU A 223 4.09 -4.25 14.77
N GLY A 224 4.16 -4.47 13.45
CA GLY A 224 5.05 -3.77 12.53
C GLY A 224 4.58 -2.38 12.12
N GLN A 225 3.43 -1.91 12.60
CA GLN A 225 2.90 -0.61 12.23
C GLN A 225 3.77 0.53 12.79
N GLY A 226 4.11 1.48 11.91
CA GLY A 226 5.06 2.56 12.21
C GLY A 226 6.53 2.21 12.00
N LEU A 227 6.86 0.92 11.77
CA LEU A 227 8.22 0.47 11.46
C LEU A 227 8.45 0.38 9.95
N SER A 228 9.71 0.52 9.55
CA SER A 228 10.13 0.25 8.17
C SER A 228 10.01 -1.23 7.84
N PHE A 229 9.99 -1.56 6.55
CA PHE A 229 9.98 -2.96 6.10
C PHE A 229 11.29 -3.70 6.42
N THR A 230 12.40 -2.99 6.58
CA THR A 230 13.66 -3.59 7.03
C THR A 230 13.53 -4.09 8.47
N GLU A 231 12.84 -3.31 9.32
CA GLU A 231 12.63 -3.64 10.73
C GLU A 231 11.50 -4.65 10.92
N SER A 232 10.46 -4.58 10.10
CA SER A 232 9.33 -5.52 10.10
C SER A 232 8.93 -5.86 8.66
N PRO A 233 9.55 -6.91 8.08
CA PRO A 233 9.19 -7.36 6.74
C PRO A 233 7.73 -7.82 6.71
N ASP A 234 7.10 -7.67 5.55
CA ASP A 234 5.74 -8.16 5.34
C ASP A 234 5.73 -9.69 5.48
N MET A 235 4.69 -10.25 6.11
CA MET A 235 4.45 -11.69 6.16
C MET A 235 4.09 -12.25 4.78
N GLY A 236 3.82 -11.35 3.81
CA GLY A 236 3.87 -11.62 2.39
C GLY A 236 2.63 -12.32 1.85
N TYR A 237 2.19 -11.90 0.67
CA TYR A 237 1.05 -12.52 -0.02
C TYR A 237 1.40 -13.90 -0.64
N TYR A 238 2.69 -14.28 -0.67
CA TYR A 238 3.17 -15.53 -1.29
C TYR A 238 2.56 -16.80 -0.69
N ARG A 239 2.24 -16.79 0.61
CA ARG A 239 1.57 -17.89 1.30
C ARG A 239 0.18 -18.22 0.74
N PHE A 240 -0.43 -17.28 0.01
CA PHE A 240 -1.75 -17.47 -0.57
C PHE A 240 -1.75 -18.23 -1.89
N LYS A 241 -0.56 -18.52 -2.47
CA LYS A 241 -0.42 -19.27 -3.73
C LYS A 241 -1.22 -20.58 -3.74
N ASN A 242 -1.17 -21.31 -2.62
CA ASN A 242 -1.82 -22.62 -2.47
C ASN A 242 -2.98 -22.56 -1.47
N SER A 243 -3.55 -21.38 -1.21
CA SER A 243 -4.66 -21.26 -0.26
C SER A 243 -5.90 -21.98 -0.79
N PRO A 244 -6.68 -22.68 0.04
CA PRO A 244 -7.96 -23.25 -0.39
C PRO A 244 -9.02 -22.16 -0.66
N ASP A 245 -8.79 -20.92 -0.22
CA ASP A 245 -9.66 -19.80 -0.50
C ASP A 245 -9.34 -19.20 -1.89
N PRO A 246 -10.27 -19.28 -2.87
CA PRO A 246 -10.03 -18.79 -4.23
C PRO A 246 -9.80 -17.27 -4.28
N ILE A 247 -10.30 -16.49 -3.32
CA ILE A 247 -10.10 -15.04 -3.27
C ILE A 247 -8.67 -14.74 -2.81
N LYS A 248 -8.13 -15.53 -1.87
CA LYS A 248 -6.71 -15.42 -1.49
C LYS A 248 -5.80 -15.79 -2.66
N GLN A 249 -6.14 -16.82 -3.44
CA GLN A 249 -5.41 -17.16 -4.66
C GLN A 249 -5.49 -16.04 -5.72
N ALA A 250 -6.68 -15.49 -5.96
CA ALA A 250 -6.86 -14.37 -6.88
C ALA A 250 -6.07 -13.13 -6.42
N TYR A 251 -6.06 -12.84 -5.12
CA TYR A 251 -5.24 -11.78 -4.53
C TYR A 251 -3.75 -12.06 -4.70
N PHE A 252 -3.29 -13.30 -4.50
CA PHE A 252 -1.91 -13.71 -4.80
C PHE A 252 -1.57 -13.42 -6.27
N GLU A 253 -2.41 -13.84 -7.21
CA GLU A 253 -2.18 -13.62 -8.64
C GLU A 253 -2.18 -12.14 -8.99
N LYS A 254 -3.10 -11.35 -8.44
CA LYS A 254 -3.15 -9.89 -8.60
C LYS A 254 -1.88 -9.22 -8.07
N MET A 255 -1.39 -9.65 -6.91
CA MET A 255 -0.18 -9.11 -6.30
C MET A 255 1.10 -9.61 -7.00
N ARG A 256 1.10 -10.85 -7.51
CA ARG A 256 2.14 -11.42 -8.37
C ARG A 256 2.22 -10.65 -9.68
N ASN A 257 1.08 -10.39 -10.31
CA ASN A 257 0.98 -9.61 -11.55
C ASN A 257 1.32 -8.15 -11.31
N ARG A 258 0.93 -7.52 -10.19
CA ARG A 258 1.44 -6.19 -9.81
C ARG A 258 2.94 -6.19 -9.52
N SER A 259 3.47 -7.30 -9.00
CA SER A 259 4.90 -7.47 -8.82
C SER A 259 5.60 -7.80 -10.14
N ALA A 260 4.87 -8.31 -11.14
CA ALA A 260 5.31 -8.48 -12.52
C ALA A 260 5.17 -7.16 -13.34
N ASP A 261 4.21 -6.30 -13.03
CA ASP A 261 4.19 -4.89 -13.43
C ASP A 261 5.23 -4.09 -12.66
N ARG A 262 5.76 -4.60 -11.55
CA ARG A 262 7.06 -4.15 -11.00
C ARG A 262 8.25 -4.88 -11.64
N ARG A 263 8.07 -6.03 -12.29
CA ARG A 263 9.05 -6.62 -13.24
C ARG A 263 9.18 -5.84 -14.55
N TRP A 264 8.44 -4.75 -14.73
CA TRP A 264 8.91 -3.62 -15.55
C TRP A 264 10.30 -3.09 -15.11
N TRP A 265 10.79 -3.50 -13.95
CA TRP A 265 12.16 -3.31 -13.47
C TRP A 265 13.09 -4.50 -13.72
N SER A 266 12.59 -5.70 -14.02
CA SER A 266 13.42 -6.90 -14.26
C SER A 266 13.81 -7.10 -15.73
N ASP A 267 13.29 -6.28 -16.64
CA ASP A 267 13.81 -6.15 -18.00
C ASP A 267 14.46 -4.76 -18.19
N ARG A 268 15.29 -4.40 -17.20
CA ARG A 268 16.06 -3.15 -17.19
C ARG A 268 16.84 -3.00 -18.50
N ASP A 269 17.42 -4.10 -18.98
CA ASP A 269 18.21 -4.16 -20.19
C ASP A 269 17.35 -4.01 -21.44
N ALA A 270 16.29 -4.80 -21.68
CA ALA A 270 15.53 -4.61 -22.92
C ALA A 270 14.83 -3.25 -22.96
N LYS A 271 14.43 -2.69 -21.81
CA LYS A 271 13.90 -1.33 -21.73
C LYS A 271 14.97 -0.27 -22.07
N ARG A 272 16.17 -0.41 -21.53
CA ARG A 272 17.31 0.45 -21.89
C ARG A 272 17.56 0.38 -23.39
N GLU A 273 17.70 -0.83 -23.93
CA GLU A 273 17.95 -1.04 -25.35
C GLU A 273 16.81 -0.52 -26.24
N SER A 274 15.56 -0.67 -25.81
CA SER A 274 14.39 -0.17 -26.52
C SER A 274 14.40 1.36 -26.65
N LEU A 275 14.77 2.06 -25.56
CA LEU A 275 14.93 3.52 -25.57
C LEU A 275 16.13 3.96 -26.41
N LEU A 276 17.23 3.20 -26.43
CA LEU A 276 18.39 3.53 -27.27
C LEU A 276 18.12 3.32 -28.76
N ARG A 277 17.35 2.28 -29.12
CA ARG A 277 16.94 1.99 -30.50
C ARG A 277 15.86 2.94 -31.01
N GLY A 278 14.96 3.41 -30.14
CA GLY A 278 13.82 4.23 -30.53
C GLY A 278 12.59 3.41 -30.91
N ASP A 279 12.29 2.35 -30.16
CA ASP A 279 11.13 1.51 -30.44
C ASP A 279 9.80 2.19 -30.04
N ILE A 280 8.68 1.52 -30.36
CA ILE A 280 7.34 1.94 -29.92
C ILE A 280 7.30 1.96 -28.38
N TYR A 281 6.83 3.07 -27.83
CA TYR A 281 6.72 3.26 -26.39
C TYR A 281 5.64 2.35 -25.80
N GLN A 282 6.07 1.38 -25.01
CA GLN A 282 5.19 0.40 -24.34
C GLN A 282 4.69 0.87 -22.96
N GLY A 283 4.98 2.11 -22.55
CA GLY A 283 4.54 2.65 -21.28
C GLY A 283 3.12 3.23 -21.33
N THR A 284 2.64 3.70 -20.19
CA THR A 284 1.30 4.29 -20.09
C THR A 284 1.32 5.81 -20.25
N PHE A 285 0.35 6.33 -20.99
CA PHE A 285 0.05 7.76 -21.05
C PHE A 285 -1.04 8.07 -20.02
N GLY A 286 -0.71 8.91 -19.04
CA GLY A 286 -1.62 9.38 -18.01
C GLY A 286 -2.04 10.83 -18.22
N PRO A 287 -3.08 11.32 -17.52
CA PRO A 287 -3.32 12.75 -17.40
C PRO A 287 -2.16 13.43 -16.67
N SER A 288 -1.84 14.68 -17.01
CA SER A 288 -0.86 15.47 -16.26
C SER A 288 -1.34 15.76 -14.83
N PHE A 289 -0.42 15.78 -13.86
CA PHE A 289 -0.72 16.16 -12.47
C PHE A 289 -0.64 17.68 -12.31
N GLY A 290 -1.74 18.34 -11.94
CA GLY A 290 -1.75 19.79 -11.67
C GLY A 290 -3.00 20.27 -10.93
N THR A 291 -2.85 21.34 -10.15
CA THR A 291 -3.89 22.05 -9.36
C THR A 291 -4.51 23.25 -10.10
N LEU A 292 -4.42 23.29 -11.43
CA LEU A 292 -4.91 24.41 -12.26
C LEU A 292 -6.03 23.94 -13.20
N GLU A 293 -6.87 24.89 -13.62
CA GLU A 293 -8.07 24.75 -14.49
C GLU A 293 -7.89 23.96 -15.81
N ARG A 294 -6.67 23.50 -16.15
CA ARG A 294 -6.34 22.69 -17.34
C ARG A 294 -5.88 21.26 -17.03
N ALA A 295 -6.03 20.79 -15.79
CA ALA A 295 -5.73 19.42 -15.41
C ALA A 295 -6.54 18.44 -16.28
N GLY A 296 -5.84 17.55 -17.01
CA GLY A 296 -6.46 16.52 -17.86
C GLY A 296 -6.43 16.78 -19.37
N GLU A 297 -6.02 17.97 -19.82
CA GLU A 297 -5.88 18.26 -21.26
C GLU A 297 -4.56 17.75 -21.84
N ASP A 298 -3.46 17.87 -21.10
CA ASP A 298 -2.15 17.35 -21.48
C ASP A 298 -2.00 15.87 -21.10
N ARG A 299 -1.20 15.14 -21.88
CA ARG A 299 -0.78 13.79 -21.55
C ARG A 299 0.59 13.82 -20.91
N MET A 300 0.83 12.91 -19.99
CA MET A 300 2.13 12.71 -19.37
C MET A 300 2.51 11.25 -19.48
N PHE A 301 3.75 10.98 -19.82
CA PHE A 301 4.31 9.63 -19.73
C PHE A 301 5.64 9.67 -18.99
N THR A 302 6.11 8.50 -18.56
CA THR A 302 7.30 8.42 -17.71
C THR A 302 8.37 7.59 -18.39
N ILE A 303 9.57 8.15 -18.55
CA ILE A 303 10.78 7.40 -18.91
C ILE A 303 11.62 7.28 -17.64
N HIS A 304 11.76 6.06 -17.14
CA HIS A 304 12.42 5.81 -15.87
C HIS A 304 11.77 6.62 -14.71
N TYR A 305 12.42 7.67 -14.21
CA TYR A 305 11.83 8.60 -13.22
C TYR A 305 11.52 10.00 -13.78
N ALA A 306 11.78 10.23 -15.06
CA ALA A 306 11.53 11.50 -15.72
C ALA A 306 10.09 11.57 -16.23
N TYR A 307 9.36 12.59 -15.81
CA TYR A 307 8.00 12.86 -16.25
C TYR A 307 8.02 13.75 -17.48
N ILE A 308 7.61 13.22 -18.62
CA ILE A 308 7.57 13.98 -19.86
C ILE A 308 6.14 14.41 -20.13
N LEU A 309 5.94 15.72 -20.16
CA LEU A 309 4.68 16.33 -20.55
C LEU A 309 4.60 16.37 -22.07
N PHE A 310 3.49 15.89 -22.57
CA PHE A 310 3.16 15.83 -23.97
C PHE A 310 1.92 16.70 -24.19
N GLY A 311 2.17 17.92 -24.65
CA GLY A 311 1.16 18.97 -24.75
C GLY A 311 0.01 18.60 -25.69
N THR A 312 -1.18 19.13 -25.42
CA THR A 312 -2.42 19.00 -26.24
C THR A 312 -2.20 19.12 -27.74
N THR A 313 -1.34 20.04 -28.15
CA THR A 313 -1.02 20.32 -29.57
C THR A 313 -0.32 19.17 -30.27
N PHE A 314 0.39 18.30 -29.55
CA PHE A 314 1.13 17.17 -30.11
C PHE A 314 0.35 15.86 -29.95
N TRP A 315 -0.11 15.53 -28.75
CA TRP A 315 -0.68 14.20 -28.49
C TRP A 315 -2.02 13.96 -29.19
N ARG A 316 -2.83 15.01 -29.40
CA ARG A 316 -4.08 14.88 -30.16
C ARG A 316 -3.82 14.62 -31.65
N ARG A 317 -2.68 15.07 -32.17
CA ARG A 317 -2.33 14.96 -33.59
C ARG A 317 -1.69 13.63 -33.94
N TRP A 318 -1.07 12.92 -32.99
CA TRP A 318 -0.42 11.64 -33.25
C TRP A 318 -1.30 10.44 -32.84
N ASP A 319 -1.14 9.32 -33.55
CA ASP A 319 -1.64 8.01 -33.14
C ASP A 319 -0.77 7.48 -32.00
N GLU A 320 -1.38 7.36 -30.81
CA GLU A 320 -0.73 6.96 -29.57
C GLU A 320 -0.04 5.59 -29.69
N SER A 321 -0.61 4.68 -30.49
CA SER A 321 -0.08 3.33 -30.72
C SER A 321 1.20 3.30 -31.55
N THR A 322 1.50 4.42 -32.22
CA THR A 322 2.65 4.58 -33.11
C THR A 322 3.77 5.40 -32.49
N ILE A 323 3.57 5.93 -31.27
CA ILE A 323 4.56 6.79 -30.61
C ILE A 323 5.81 5.98 -30.30
N ARG A 324 6.95 6.47 -30.77
CA ARG A 324 8.30 5.95 -30.54
C ARG A 324 9.12 6.93 -29.73
N VAL A 325 9.98 6.42 -28.86
CA VAL A 325 10.81 7.25 -27.97
C VAL A 325 12.26 6.79 -28.08
N LYS A 326 13.13 7.70 -28.53
CA LYS A 326 14.57 7.45 -28.66
C LYS A 326 15.37 8.35 -27.73
N CYS A 327 16.25 7.76 -26.93
CA CYS A 327 17.23 8.44 -26.10
C CYS A 327 18.59 8.39 -26.78
N GLU A 328 19.20 9.55 -27.00
CA GLU A 328 20.52 9.68 -27.62
C GLU A 328 21.51 10.26 -26.61
N LEU A 329 22.64 9.57 -26.42
CA LEU A 329 23.70 9.98 -25.49
C LEU A 329 24.91 10.49 -26.27
N ALA A 330 25.28 11.75 -26.04
CA ALA A 330 26.55 12.29 -26.49
C ALA A 330 27.73 11.64 -25.73
N PRO A 331 28.95 11.68 -26.29
CA PRO A 331 30.17 11.27 -25.60
C PRO A 331 30.37 11.98 -24.24
N GLU A 332 31.21 11.40 -23.38
CA GLU A 332 31.53 12.00 -22.09
C GLU A 332 32.28 13.32 -22.27
N GLY A 333 31.87 14.36 -21.54
CA GLY A 333 32.39 15.72 -21.68
C GLY A 333 31.71 16.57 -22.76
N GLU A 334 30.91 15.97 -23.65
CA GLU A 334 30.18 16.69 -24.69
C GLU A 334 28.73 17.01 -24.31
N MET A 335 28.15 18.01 -24.97
CA MET A 335 26.73 18.35 -24.83
C MET A 335 25.97 17.91 -26.07
N HIS A 336 24.82 17.25 -25.87
CA HIS A 336 23.97 16.86 -26.99
C HIS A 336 23.41 18.11 -27.70
N PRO A 337 23.41 18.18 -29.05
CA PRO A 337 22.90 19.35 -29.78
C PRO A 337 21.43 19.67 -29.47
N HIS A 338 20.65 18.63 -29.16
CA HIS A 338 19.26 18.71 -28.70
C HIS A 338 19.13 18.29 -27.24
N CYS A 339 19.98 18.84 -26.37
CA CYS A 339 19.98 18.55 -24.95
C CYS A 339 18.57 18.72 -24.34
N VAL A 340 18.12 17.69 -23.62
CA VAL A 340 16.77 17.62 -23.04
C VAL A 340 16.58 18.64 -21.92
N VAL A 341 17.63 19.00 -21.19
CA VAL A 341 17.61 20.05 -20.17
C VAL A 341 18.07 21.38 -20.76
N ARG A 342 17.37 22.47 -20.45
CA ARG A 342 17.75 23.82 -20.91
C ARG A 342 17.87 24.82 -19.76
N GLY A 343 18.58 25.92 -20.04
CA GLY A 343 18.75 27.07 -19.14
C GLY A 343 19.87 26.90 -18.12
N CYS A 344 19.84 27.73 -17.07
CA CYS A 344 20.86 27.81 -16.02
C CYS A 344 20.78 26.70 -14.95
N TYR A 345 19.96 25.66 -15.16
CA TYR A 345 19.63 24.68 -14.13
C TYR A 345 20.42 23.35 -14.22
N PHE A 346 21.43 23.29 -15.08
CA PHE A 346 22.37 22.17 -15.14
C PHE A 346 23.81 22.67 -14.95
N LEU A 347 24.62 21.87 -14.28
CA LEU A 347 26.05 22.11 -14.11
C LEU A 347 26.85 21.60 -15.31
N VAL A 348 28.05 22.14 -15.52
CA VAL A 348 28.94 21.72 -16.61
C VAL A 348 29.16 20.19 -16.60
N ASN A 349 29.20 19.59 -15.41
CA ASN A 349 29.43 18.15 -15.25
C ASN A 349 28.14 17.33 -15.08
N ASP A 350 26.95 17.94 -15.22
CA ASP A 350 25.69 17.18 -15.13
C ASP A 350 25.57 16.21 -16.32
N PRO A 351 25.39 14.89 -16.07
CA PRO A 351 25.19 13.92 -17.15
C PRO A 351 24.01 14.24 -18.07
N ALA A 352 22.98 14.92 -17.54
CA ALA A 352 21.80 15.34 -18.29
C ALA A 352 22.13 16.15 -19.56
N ARG A 353 23.27 16.86 -19.58
CA ARG A 353 23.75 17.61 -20.76
C ARG A 353 23.97 16.74 -21.99
N ARG A 354 24.26 15.46 -21.77
CA ARG A 354 24.57 14.49 -22.81
C ARG A 354 23.33 13.86 -23.41
N LEU A 355 22.14 14.04 -22.81
CA LEU A 355 20.94 13.34 -23.24
C LEU A 355 20.08 14.21 -24.17
N GLY A 356 19.81 13.70 -25.36
CA GLY A 356 18.67 14.09 -26.19
C GLY A 356 17.56 13.06 -26.08
N ILE A 357 16.30 13.50 -26.04
CA ILE A 357 15.14 12.60 -26.12
C ILE A 357 14.29 13.02 -27.32
N ARG A 358 14.21 12.12 -28.31
CA ARG A 358 13.39 12.28 -29.52
C ARG A 358 12.10 11.49 -29.36
N ILE A 359 10.96 12.13 -29.62
CA ILE A 359 9.66 11.46 -29.72
C ILE A 359 9.21 11.55 -31.17
N SER A 360 8.80 10.42 -31.76
CA SER A 360 8.23 10.39 -33.11
C SER A 360 6.94 9.58 -33.15
N GLY A 361 6.10 9.81 -34.16
CA GLY A 361 4.85 9.08 -34.34
C GLY A 361 4.16 9.43 -35.65
N ILE A 362 3.13 8.68 -35.98
CA ILE A 362 2.30 8.91 -37.18
C ILE A 362 1.23 9.94 -36.86
N MET A 363 1.13 10.98 -37.68
CA MET A 363 0.08 12.00 -37.57
C MET A 363 -1.27 11.45 -38.04
N LYS A 364 -2.32 11.63 -37.24
CA LYS A 364 -3.70 11.22 -37.56
C LYS A 364 -4.29 11.96 -38.76
N CYS A 365 -3.85 13.18 -39.02
CA CYS A 365 -4.45 14.03 -40.05
C CYS A 365 -4.00 13.70 -41.47
N ASN A 366 -2.79 13.16 -41.67
CA ASN A 366 -2.22 12.88 -42.99
C ASN A 366 -1.47 11.53 -43.08
N GLY A 367 -1.33 10.79 -41.98
CA GLY A 367 -0.62 9.51 -41.96
C GLY A 367 0.91 9.62 -42.08
N GLU A 368 1.47 10.83 -42.04
CA GLU A 368 2.91 11.04 -42.15
C GLU A 368 3.62 10.90 -40.80
N GLU A 369 4.88 10.46 -40.82
CA GLU A 369 5.71 10.44 -39.61
C GLU A 369 6.21 11.85 -39.27
N SER A 370 6.12 12.21 -37.99
CA SER A 370 6.64 13.45 -37.46
C SER A 370 7.42 13.18 -36.18
N PHE A 371 8.31 14.10 -35.81
CA PHE A 371 9.05 14.01 -34.57
C PHE A 371 9.24 15.35 -33.88
N CYS A 372 9.60 15.32 -32.60
CA CYS A 372 10.04 16.46 -31.83
C CYS A 372 11.12 16.06 -30.82
N TRP A 373 11.88 17.06 -30.36
CA TRP A 373 12.83 16.91 -29.28
C TRP A 373 12.23 17.42 -27.98
N VAL A 374 12.33 16.61 -26.92
CA VAL A 374 11.85 16.98 -25.59
C VAL A 374 12.74 18.08 -25.03
N ASN A 375 12.13 19.11 -24.46
CA ASN A 375 12.83 20.16 -23.72
C ASN A 375 12.20 20.30 -22.34
N MET A 376 13.02 20.33 -21.31
CA MET A 376 12.62 20.34 -19.91
C MET A 376 13.43 21.36 -19.12
N TRP A 377 12.84 21.83 -18.01
CA TRP A 377 13.40 22.89 -17.18
C TRP A 377 13.29 22.52 -15.70
N GLY A 378 14.14 23.17 -14.89
CA GLY A 378 14.11 23.08 -13.44
C GLY A 378 15.09 22.07 -12.86
N ASP A 379 15.62 22.41 -11.69
CA ASP A 379 16.71 21.69 -11.04
C ASP A 379 16.33 20.25 -10.65
N GLN A 380 15.13 20.03 -10.10
CA GLN A 380 14.66 18.67 -9.78
C GLN A 380 14.46 17.82 -11.03
N THR A 381 14.06 18.44 -12.15
CA THR A 381 13.95 17.76 -13.43
C THR A 381 15.33 17.34 -13.92
N THR A 382 16.32 18.24 -13.86
CA THR A 382 17.73 17.92 -14.17
C THR A 382 18.20 16.72 -13.36
N MET A 383 17.92 16.66 -12.06
CA MET A 383 18.32 15.52 -11.21
C MET A 383 17.64 14.20 -11.60
N ARG A 384 16.39 14.23 -12.08
CA ARG A 384 15.71 13.04 -12.63
C ARG A 384 16.29 12.59 -13.95
N ILE A 385 16.68 13.55 -14.79
CA ILE A 385 17.34 13.28 -16.06
C ILE A 385 18.75 12.71 -15.83
N ASN A 386 19.50 13.22 -14.86
CA ASN A 386 20.79 12.65 -14.47
C ASN A 386 20.64 11.16 -14.09
N SER A 387 19.61 10.81 -13.29
CA SER A 387 19.32 9.40 -12.97
C SER A 387 18.90 8.57 -14.19
N LEU A 388 18.20 9.17 -15.16
CA LEU A 388 17.88 8.51 -16.43
C LEU A 388 19.15 8.23 -17.26
N VAL A 389 20.12 9.17 -17.28
CA VAL A 389 21.41 8.95 -17.95
C VAL A 389 22.18 7.81 -17.31
N ASP A 390 22.22 7.73 -15.98
CA ASP A 390 22.84 6.60 -15.29
C ASP A 390 22.16 5.27 -15.68
N PHE A 391 20.83 5.25 -15.73
CA PHE A 391 20.06 4.09 -16.19
C PHE A 391 20.42 3.69 -17.62
N LEU A 392 20.55 4.65 -18.53
CA LEU A 392 20.92 4.41 -19.94
C LEU A 392 22.38 3.95 -20.12
N LEU A 393 23.26 4.33 -19.19
CA LEU A 393 24.66 3.88 -19.14
C LEU A 393 24.87 2.61 -18.32
N ASP A 394 23.78 1.97 -17.88
CA ASP A 394 23.77 0.82 -16.98
C ASP A 394 24.46 1.05 -15.62
N ARG A 395 24.70 2.31 -15.22
CA ARG A 395 25.33 2.67 -13.95
C ARG A 395 24.39 2.40 -12.77
N PRO A 396 24.91 1.95 -11.61
CA PRO A 396 24.10 1.73 -10.42
C PRO A 396 23.54 3.06 -9.88
N THR A 397 22.35 3.00 -9.30
CA THR A 397 21.71 4.16 -8.66
C THR A 397 22.26 4.34 -7.24
N ASP A 398 23.32 5.14 -7.08
CA ASP A 398 24.04 5.35 -5.82
C ASP A 398 23.60 6.64 -5.07
N ILE A 399 23.63 6.60 -3.73
CA ILE A 399 23.46 7.75 -2.84
C ILE A 399 24.69 8.67 -2.86
N GLY A 400 25.88 8.15 -3.18
CA GLY A 400 27.12 8.93 -3.23
C GLY A 400 27.19 9.92 -4.39
N GLU A 401 26.40 9.70 -5.46
CA GLU A 401 26.40 10.56 -6.64
C GLU A 401 25.55 11.81 -6.42
N PRO A 402 26.12 13.03 -6.53
CA PRO A 402 25.36 14.25 -6.34
C PRO A 402 24.36 14.45 -7.47
N ARG A 403 23.33 15.27 -7.20
CA ARG A 403 22.36 15.70 -8.20
C ARG A 403 21.59 14.57 -8.90
N ARG A 404 21.18 13.54 -8.15
CA ARG A 404 20.33 12.42 -8.60
C ARG A 404 18.98 12.40 -7.93
N PHE A 405 17.96 11.96 -8.66
CA PHE A 405 16.73 11.48 -8.04
C PHE A 405 16.83 9.99 -7.73
N LEU A 406 16.54 9.64 -6.48
CA LEU A 406 16.49 8.27 -6.01
C LEU A 406 15.04 7.93 -5.71
N PRO A 407 14.49 6.85 -6.31
CA PRO A 407 13.12 6.44 -6.04
C PRO A 407 12.99 5.96 -4.60
N ARG A 408 11.74 5.97 -4.12
CA ARG A 408 11.37 5.20 -2.94
C ARG A 408 11.82 3.75 -3.14
N ASN A 409 12.69 3.27 -2.28
CA ASN A 409 13.16 1.90 -2.30
C ASN A 409 13.19 1.39 -0.87
N LEU A 410 12.13 0.65 -0.52
CA LEU A 410 11.91 0.15 0.82
C LEU A 410 12.91 -0.93 1.23
N TRP A 411 13.57 -1.58 0.26
CA TRP A 411 14.57 -2.63 0.50
C TRP A 411 15.91 -2.08 1.00
N VAL A 412 16.26 -0.84 0.60
CA VAL A 412 17.46 -0.12 1.05
C VAL A 412 17.13 1.00 2.02
N GLY A 413 15.97 0.92 2.69
CA GLY A 413 15.58 1.87 3.74
C GLY A 413 15.14 3.26 3.27
N ARG A 414 14.76 3.45 2.00
CA ARG A 414 14.26 4.75 1.48
C ARG A 414 12.72 4.82 1.54
N PRO A 415 12.12 5.51 2.52
CA PRO A 415 10.66 5.55 2.71
C PRO A 415 9.94 6.46 1.71
N LYS A 416 10.66 7.41 1.10
CA LYS A 416 10.19 8.33 0.06
C LYS A 416 11.25 8.47 -1.03
N GLY A 417 10.85 8.99 -2.19
CA GLY A 417 11.82 9.44 -3.19
C GLY A 417 12.62 10.61 -2.63
N ILE A 418 13.92 10.63 -2.88
CA ILE A 418 14.82 11.69 -2.42
C ILE A 418 15.65 12.21 -3.58
N TYR A 419 16.16 13.42 -3.41
CA TYR A 419 17.10 14.05 -4.31
C TYR A 419 18.44 14.10 -3.56
N THR A 420 19.54 13.59 -4.15
CA THR A 420 20.87 13.61 -3.51
C THR A 420 21.39 15.05 -3.39
N SER A 421 22.42 15.28 -2.57
CA SER A 421 22.90 16.64 -2.27
C SER A 421 23.17 17.46 -3.55
N LYS A 422 22.90 18.78 -3.47
CA LYS A 422 23.34 19.74 -4.48
C LYS A 422 24.83 20.10 -4.35
N ASP A 423 25.45 19.69 -3.24
CA ASP A 423 26.82 19.99 -2.87
C ASP A 423 27.81 19.24 -3.77
N LEU A 424 28.27 19.90 -4.84
CA LEU A 424 29.70 19.98 -5.09
C LEU A 424 30.21 21.12 -4.20
N ARG A 425 30.66 20.84 -2.98
CA ARG A 425 31.29 21.89 -2.16
C ARG A 425 32.52 22.41 -2.90
N ASP A 426 32.69 23.72 -2.85
CA ASP A 426 33.84 24.53 -3.26
C ASP A 426 33.97 24.88 -4.76
N GLY A 427 33.58 26.13 -5.09
CA GLY A 427 34.39 26.93 -6.02
C GLY A 427 33.88 27.16 -7.45
N TYR A 428 32.58 27.27 -7.72
CA TYR A 428 32.12 27.80 -9.01
C TYR A 428 31.27 29.06 -8.85
N ASP A 429 31.95 30.20 -8.98
CA ASP A 429 31.35 31.51 -9.16
C ASP A 429 30.60 31.55 -10.49
N TYR A 430 29.29 31.31 -10.38
CA TYR A 430 28.35 31.26 -11.50
C TYR A 430 28.32 32.57 -12.30
N ILE A 431 28.65 33.71 -11.66
CA ILE A 431 28.68 35.03 -12.30
C ILE A 431 29.95 35.19 -13.16
N ASN A 432 31.08 34.64 -12.72
CA ASN A 432 32.34 34.76 -13.45
C ASN A 432 32.46 33.83 -14.68
N VAL A 433 31.76 32.69 -14.70
CA VAL A 433 31.71 31.81 -15.89
C VAL A 433 30.78 32.40 -16.97
N LEU A 434 29.67 33.00 -16.57
CA LEU A 434 28.77 33.69 -17.51
C LEU A 434 29.46 34.92 -18.15
N ARG A 435 30.27 35.68 -17.40
CA ARG A 435 31.08 36.79 -17.97
C ARG A 435 32.16 36.35 -18.96
N LYS A 436 32.60 35.09 -18.93
CA LYS A 436 33.64 34.59 -19.84
C LYS A 436 33.10 34.03 -21.17
N HIS A 437 31.82 33.69 -21.23
CA HIS A 437 31.22 33.04 -22.40
C HIS A 437 30.20 33.91 -23.14
N ASP A 438 29.90 35.11 -22.64
CA ASP A 438 28.91 35.98 -23.27
C ASP A 438 29.44 37.42 -23.38
N ALA A 439 29.97 37.76 -24.56
CA ALA A 439 30.33 39.14 -24.92
C ALA A 439 29.10 39.96 -25.38
N SER A 440 27.87 39.47 -25.16
CA SER A 440 26.64 40.12 -25.62
C SER A 440 25.66 40.54 -24.50
N PHE A 441 26.12 40.64 -23.25
CA PHE A 441 25.34 41.22 -22.14
C PHE A 441 25.96 42.54 -21.64
N GLU A 442 26.14 43.50 -22.55
CA GLU A 442 26.10 44.93 -22.20
C GLU A 442 24.96 45.57 -23.00
N GLU A 443 23.76 45.58 -22.41
CA GLU A 443 22.74 46.63 -22.54
C GLU A 443 21.78 46.59 -21.34
#